data_AF-A0A0C2GZ95-F1
#
_entry.id   AF-A0A0C2GZ95-F1
#
_cell.length_a   1.000
_cell.length_b   1.000
_cell.length_c   1.000
_cell.angle_alpha   90.00
_cell.angle_beta   90.00
_cell.angle_gamma   90.00
#
_symmetry.space_group_name_H-M   'P 1'
#
loop_
_entity.id
_entity.type
_entity.pdbx_description
1 polymer ?
#
loop_
_entity_poly.entity_id
_entity_poly.type
_entity_poly.pdbx_seq_one_letter_code
_entity_poly.pdbx_strand_id
1 'polypeptide(L)'
;MSSTSNLATRSYYLPKNERSIRQEIYKNGPVVAAFKVYQDFNWYKKGIYVHKWGGQTGAHAVKVVGWGRENETDYWLIANSWNIDWGEGGYFRIVRGTNECGIEEQMVGGVMRV
;
A
#
# COMPACT_ATOMS: atom_id res chain seq x y z
N MET A 1 0.52 -5.85 35.57
CA MET A 1 0.93 -5.13 34.36
C MET A 1 -0.33 -4.86 33.55
N SER A 2 -0.80 -3.62 33.51
CA SER A 2 -2.01 -3.25 32.76
C SER A 2 -1.68 -3.28 31.28
N SER A 3 -2.32 -4.17 30.54
CA SER A 3 -2.25 -4.20 29.07
C SER A 3 -3.03 -3.00 28.55
N THR A 4 -2.34 -1.89 28.26
CA THR A 4 -2.91 -0.82 27.44
C THR A 4 -3.05 -1.37 26.03
N SER A 5 -4.27 -1.76 25.67
CA SER A 5 -4.57 -2.15 24.30
C SER A 5 -4.38 -0.94 23.39
N ASN A 6 -3.42 -1.03 22.47
CA ASN A 6 -3.19 -0.04 21.41
C ASN A 6 -4.32 -0.14 20.38
N LEU A 7 -5.51 0.31 20.77
CA LEU A 7 -6.69 0.34 19.90
C LEU A 7 -6.70 1.65 19.10
N ALA A 8 -7.10 1.54 17.84
CA ALA A 8 -7.40 2.72 17.04
C ALA A 8 -8.64 3.44 17.63
N THR A 9 -8.53 4.74 17.85
CA THR A 9 -9.65 5.58 18.33
C THR A 9 -10.46 6.16 17.19
N ARG A 10 -9.84 6.35 16.02
CA ARG A 10 -10.48 6.88 14.81
C ARG A 10 -9.75 6.41 13.55
N SER A 11 -10.50 6.13 12.49
CA SER A 11 -9.98 6.01 11.13
C SER A 11 -10.40 7.21 10.26
N TYR A 12 -9.63 7.50 9.22
CA TYR A 12 -9.94 8.59 8.28
C TYR A 12 -9.34 8.30 6.91
N TYR A 13 -10.05 8.76 5.87
CA TYR A 13 -9.52 8.78 4.52
C TYR A 13 -8.45 9.86 4.39
N LEU A 14 -7.35 9.50 3.74
CA LEU A 14 -6.30 10.45 3.39
C LEU A 14 -6.69 11.23 2.13
N PRO A 15 -6.23 12.49 2.00
CA PRO A 15 -6.32 13.20 0.74
C PRO A 15 -5.66 12.38 -0.37
N LYS A 16 -6.26 12.37 -1.57
CA LYS A 16 -5.72 11.75 -2.79
C LYS A 16 -4.54 12.55 -3.34
N ASN A 17 -3.52 12.71 -2.51
CA ASN A 17 -2.34 13.49 -2.77
C ASN A 17 -1.13 12.73 -2.23
N GLU A 18 -0.23 12.38 -3.12
CA GLU A 18 0.96 11.58 -2.82
C GLU A 18 1.78 12.14 -1.65
N ARG A 19 1.97 13.47 -1.61
CA ARG A 19 2.72 14.13 -0.53
C ARG A 19 2.03 13.97 0.81
N SER A 20 0.71 14.13 0.87
CA SER A 20 -0.07 13.94 2.09
C SER A 20 0.00 12.49 2.59
N ILE A 21 -0.10 11.52 1.69
CA ILE A 21 0.02 10.09 2.03
C ILE A 21 1.41 9.79 2.61
N ARG A 22 2.48 10.28 1.99
CA ARG A 22 3.85 10.11 2.51
C ARG A 22 4.02 10.76 3.88
N GLN A 23 3.46 11.95 4.07
CA GLN A 23 3.50 12.63 5.37
C GLN A 23 2.79 11.84 6.46
N GLU A 24 1.66 11.21 6.13
CA GLU A 24 0.95 10.34 7.06
C GLU A 24 1.82 9.15 7.46
N ILE A 25 2.35 8.42 6.47
CA ILE A 25 3.17 7.24 6.73
C ILE A 25 4.42 7.61 7.54
N TYR A 26 5.04 8.76 7.25
CA TYR A 26 6.18 9.26 8.00
C TYR A 26 5.87 9.54 9.48
N LYS A 27 4.73 10.18 9.76
CA LYS A 27 4.41 10.67 11.10
C LYS A 27 3.72 9.63 11.97
N ASN A 28 2.81 8.86 11.38
CA ASN A 28 1.84 8.03 12.09
C ASN A 28 1.97 6.53 11.76
N GLY A 29 2.84 6.18 10.81
CA GLY A 29 3.09 4.79 10.42
C GLY A 29 2.19 4.27 9.30
N PRO A 30 2.18 2.95 9.07
CA PRO A 30 1.54 2.35 7.89
C PRO A 30 0.06 2.68 7.72
N VAL A 31 -0.38 2.75 6.47
CA VAL A 31 -1.76 3.03 6.08
C VAL A 31 -2.34 1.86 5.28
N VAL A 32 -3.65 1.75 5.24
CA VAL A 32 -4.34 0.77 4.38
C VAL A 32 -4.65 1.43 3.04
N ALA A 33 -4.42 0.73 1.93
CA ALA A 33 -4.86 1.13 0.60
C ALA A 33 -5.73 0.04 -0.03
N ALA A 34 -6.67 0.43 -0.88
CA ALA A 34 -7.33 -0.48 -1.80
C ALA A 34 -6.88 -0.18 -3.24
N PHE A 35 -6.68 -1.23 -4.04
CA PHE A 35 -6.34 -1.09 -5.46
C PHE A 35 -7.02 -2.17 -6.29
N LYS A 36 -7.14 -1.93 -7.59
CA LYS A 36 -7.65 -2.91 -8.56
C LYS A 36 -6.59 -3.97 -8.82
N VAL A 37 -6.98 -5.23 -8.73
CA VAL A 37 -6.10 -6.36 -9.06
C VAL A 37 -6.36 -6.79 -10.49
N TYR A 38 -5.28 -7.05 -11.23
CA TYR A 38 -5.32 -7.55 -12.60
C TYR A 38 -4.65 -8.93 -12.67
N GLN A 39 -4.90 -9.67 -13.75
CA GLN A 39 -4.39 -11.04 -13.90
C GLN A 39 -2.86 -11.12 -13.81
N ASP A 40 -2.15 -10.13 -14.35
CA ASP A 40 -0.68 -10.07 -14.32
C ASP A 40 -0.11 -9.86 -12.91
N PHE A 41 -0.82 -9.16 -12.01
CA PHE A 41 -0.41 -8.98 -10.62
C PHE A 41 -0.26 -10.31 -9.86
N ASN A 42 -1.09 -11.31 -10.16
CA ASN A 42 -1.00 -12.63 -9.53
C ASN A 42 0.37 -13.30 -9.79
N TRP A 43 1.04 -12.93 -10.87
CA TRP A 43 2.34 -13.45 -11.29
C TRP A 43 3.51 -12.57 -10.87
N TYR A 44 3.28 -11.49 -10.11
CA TYR A 44 4.34 -10.63 -9.60
C TYR A 44 5.38 -11.42 -8.82
N LYS A 45 6.66 -11.18 -9.14
CA LYS A 45 7.82 -11.78 -8.45
C LYS A 45 8.76 -10.74 -7.86
N LYS A 46 9.05 -9.67 -8.60
CA LYS A 46 9.97 -8.60 -8.17
C LYS A 46 9.84 -7.36 -9.05
N GLY A 47 10.42 -6.25 -8.59
CA GLY A 47 10.52 -4.98 -9.32
C GLY A 47 9.36 -4.04 -9.02
N ILE A 48 9.25 -2.94 -9.77
CA ILE A 48 8.15 -1.98 -9.60
C ILE A 48 7.02 -2.37 -10.54
N TYR A 49 5.90 -2.79 -9.96
CA TYR A 49 4.71 -3.18 -10.67
C TYR A 49 4.06 -1.97 -11.36
N VAL A 50 3.74 -2.19 -12.63
CA VAL A 50 2.87 -1.40 -13.49
C VAL A 50 2.05 -2.43 -14.24
N HIS A 51 0.73 -2.28 -14.27
CA HIS A 51 -0.14 -3.19 -15.00
C HIS A 51 0.20 -3.13 -16.50
N LYS A 52 0.34 -4.30 -17.13
CA LYS A 52 0.71 -4.44 -18.54
C LYS A 52 -0.29 -5.24 -19.35
N TRP A 53 -0.93 -6.24 -18.76
CA TRP A 53 -1.82 -7.14 -19.50
C TRP A 53 -2.83 -7.85 -18.60
N GLY A 54 -3.91 -8.33 -19.22
CA GLY A 54 -4.94 -9.12 -18.56
C GLY A 54 -6.08 -8.28 -17.96
N GLY A 55 -7.22 -8.93 -17.73
CA GLY A 55 -8.41 -8.26 -17.20
C GLY A 55 -8.31 -7.94 -15.71
N GLN A 56 -9.11 -6.98 -15.25
CA GLN A 56 -9.32 -6.77 -13.81
C GLN A 56 -9.97 -8.03 -13.21
N THR A 57 -9.36 -8.60 -12.18
CA THR A 57 -9.84 -9.79 -11.47
C THR A 57 -10.55 -9.46 -10.16
N GLY A 58 -10.36 -8.24 -9.65
CA GLY A 58 -11.04 -7.78 -8.44
C GLY A 58 -10.45 -6.49 -7.89
N ALA A 59 -10.59 -6.31 -6.59
CA ALA A 59 -9.93 -5.28 -5.79
C ALA A 59 -9.39 -5.90 -4.51
N HIS A 60 -8.30 -5.35 -3.98
CA HIS A 60 -7.63 -5.90 -2.80
C HIS A 60 -7.16 -4.79 -1.86
N ALA A 61 -7.24 -5.06 -0.56
CA ALA A 61 -6.79 -4.17 0.49
C ALA A 61 -5.40 -4.58 0.98
N VAL A 62 -4.48 -3.63 1.09
CA VAL A 62 -3.06 -3.87 1.37
C VAL A 62 -2.51 -2.83 2.36
N LYS A 63 -1.40 -3.16 3.01
CA LYS A 63 -0.74 -2.28 3.98
C LYS A 63 0.46 -1.59 3.34
N VAL A 64 0.36 -0.27 3.14
CA VAL A 64 1.46 0.55 2.64
C VAL A 64 2.35 0.94 3.79
N VAL A 65 3.60 0.47 3.77
CA VAL A 65 4.55 0.61 4.88
C VAL A 65 5.64 1.63 4.61
N GLY A 66 5.75 2.11 3.38
CA GLY A 66 6.77 3.09 2.99
C GLY A 66 6.72 3.41 1.50
N TRP A 67 7.76 4.11 1.04
CA TRP A 67 7.96 4.47 -0.35
C TRP A 67 9.46 4.56 -0.65
N GLY A 68 9.81 4.59 -1.92
CA GLY A 68 11.19 4.78 -2.36
C GLY A 68 11.28 5.26 -3.80
N ARG A 69 12.51 5.20 -4.31
CA ARG A 69 12.86 5.46 -5.70
C ARG A 69 13.93 4.46 -6.13
N GLU A 70 13.76 3.83 -7.28
CA GLU A 70 14.75 2.93 -7.89
C GLU A 70 14.80 3.24 -9.39
N ASN A 71 16.00 3.48 -9.94
CA ASN A 71 16.20 3.79 -11.37
C ASN A 71 15.18 4.82 -11.90
N GLU A 72 15.09 5.95 -11.21
CA GLU A 72 14.18 7.06 -11.52
C GLU A 72 12.68 6.78 -11.36
N THR A 73 12.30 5.56 -10.98
CA THR A 73 10.91 5.17 -10.77
C THR A 73 10.59 5.23 -9.29
N ASP A 74 9.62 6.07 -8.97
CA ASP A 74 9.07 6.23 -7.63
C ASP A 74 8.07 5.10 -7.33
N TYR A 75 8.12 4.54 -6.13
CA TYR A 75 7.24 3.43 -5.75
C TYR A 75 6.68 3.54 -4.32
N TRP A 76 5.57 2.85 -4.09
CA TRP A 76 5.06 2.48 -2.77
C TRP A 76 5.58 1.11 -2.38
N LEU A 77 6.04 0.95 -1.13
CA LEU A 77 6.41 -0.34 -0.55
C LEU A 77 5.23 -0.90 0.24
N ILE A 78 4.79 -2.11 -0.12
CA ILE A 78 3.53 -2.64 0.35
C ILE A 78 3.71 -4.06 0.87
N ALA A 79 3.20 -4.31 2.08
CA ALA A 79 3.06 -5.65 2.62
C ALA A 79 1.74 -6.25 2.11
N ASN A 80 1.84 -7.38 1.40
CA ASN A 80 0.70 -8.16 0.98
C ASN A 80 0.29 -9.17 2.08
N SER A 81 -0.83 -9.86 1.87
CA SER A 81 -1.39 -10.86 2.78
C SER A 81 -1.45 -12.27 2.18
N TRP A 82 -0.64 -12.53 1.13
CA TRP A 82 -0.61 -13.80 0.40
C TRP A 82 0.64 -14.63 0.72
N ASN A 83 1.00 -14.68 2.01
CA ASN A 83 2.17 -15.39 2.54
C ASN A 83 3.52 -14.83 2.03
N ILE A 84 4.62 -15.29 2.62
CA ILE A 84 5.97 -14.75 2.37
C ILE A 84 6.63 -15.29 1.09
N ASP A 85 6.10 -16.37 0.52
CA ASP A 85 6.58 -16.99 -0.72
C ASP A 85 6.09 -16.26 -1.97
N TRP A 86 5.16 -15.33 -1.81
CA TRP A 86 4.68 -14.45 -2.88
C TRP A 86 5.53 -13.17 -2.99
N GLY A 87 5.81 -12.73 -4.21
CA GLY A 87 6.53 -11.47 -4.47
C GLY A 87 7.91 -11.41 -3.82
N GLU A 88 8.23 -10.26 -3.23
CA GLU A 88 9.52 -9.96 -2.62
C GLU A 88 9.46 -10.26 -1.11
N GLY A 89 9.29 -11.54 -0.74
CA GLY A 89 9.18 -11.95 0.67
C GLY A 89 7.83 -11.58 1.30
N GLY A 90 6.75 -11.63 0.54
CA GLY A 90 5.41 -11.17 0.94
C GLY A 90 5.14 -9.69 0.67
N TYR A 91 6.12 -8.98 0.10
CA TYR A 91 6.00 -7.57 -0.28
C TYR A 91 5.90 -7.39 -1.79
N PHE A 92 5.42 -6.23 -2.19
CA PHE A 92 5.55 -5.75 -3.56
C PHE A 92 5.80 -4.25 -3.59
N ARG A 93 6.27 -3.80 -4.75
CA ARG A 93 6.42 -2.40 -5.07
C ARG A 93 5.52 -2.07 -6.25
N ILE A 94 4.80 -0.98 -6.18
CA ILE A 94 3.95 -0.47 -7.26
C ILE A 94 4.32 0.99 -7.53
N VAL A 95 4.27 1.42 -8.79
CA VAL A 95 4.62 2.80 -9.14
C VAL A 95 3.75 3.80 -8.36
N ARG A 96 4.39 4.85 -7.87
CA ARG A 96 3.80 5.91 -7.04
C ARG A 96 3.66 7.20 -7.86
N GLY A 97 2.64 7.99 -7.54
CA GLY A 97 2.42 9.33 -8.10
C GLY A 97 1.63 9.34 -9.41
N THR A 98 1.22 8.16 -9.89
CA THR A 98 0.40 7.99 -11.10
C THR A 98 -0.98 7.41 -10.79
N ASN A 99 -1.29 7.17 -9.51
CA ASN A 99 -2.48 6.46 -9.07
C ASN A 99 -2.67 5.10 -9.79
N GLU A 100 -1.56 4.37 -9.98
CA GLU A 100 -1.55 3.08 -10.65
C GLU A 100 -2.54 2.11 -10.02
N CYS A 101 -3.38 1.49 -10.86
CA CYS A 101 -4.47 0.61 -10.43
C CYS A 101 -5.43 1.24 -9.40
N GLY A 102 -5.46 2.58 -9.28
CA GLY A 102 -6.29 3.31 -8.32
C GLY A 102 -5.78 3.26 -6.88
N ILE A 103 -4.52 2.89 -6.63
CA ILE A 103 -4.02 2.66 -5.27
C ILE A 103 -4.05 3.90 -4.36
N GLU A 104 -4.03 5.10 -4.95
CA GLU A 104 -4.02 6.38 -4.23
C GLU A 104 -5.44 6.95 -4.03
N GLU A 105 -6.48 6.23 -4.49
CA GLU A 105 -7.88 6.66 -4.40
C GLU A 105 -8.48 6.46 -3.00
N GLN A 106 -8.15 5.34 -2.35
CA GLN A 106 -8.78 4.90 -1.10
C GLN A 106 -7.72 4.48 -0.10
N MET A 107 -6.99 5.46 0.43
CA MET A 107 -6.04 5.25 1.50
C MET A 107 -6.61 5.70 2.84
N VAL A 108 -6.44 4.87 3.87
CA VAL A 108 -7.02 5.06 5.20
C VAL A 108 -5.91 5.01 6.25
N GLY A 109 -5.83 6.07 7.05
CA GLY A 109 -5.00 6.15 8.26
C GLY A 109 -5.84 5.93 9.52
N GLY A 110 -5.15 5.86 10.66
CA GLY A 110 -5.80 5.71 11.96
C GLY A 110 -5.04 6.41 13.08
N VAL A 111 -5.77 6.98 14.03
CA VAL A 111 -5.20 7.50 15.28
C VAL A 111 -5.19 6.37 16.29
N MET A 112 -4.02 6.02 16.80
CA MET A 112 -3.88 5.06 17.89
C MET A 112 -4.07 5.75 19.24
N ARG A 113 -4.72 5.07 20.17
CA ARG A 113 -4.68 5.46 21.58
C ARG A 113 -3.27 5.22 22.11
N VAL A 114 -2.62 6.28 22.57
CA VAL A 114 -1.34 6.24 23.30
C VAL A 114 -1.57 6.46 24.78
#